data_AF-A0A5Q4GW65-F1
#
_entry.id   AF-A0A5Q4GW65-F1
#
_cell.length_a   1.000
_cell.length_b   1.000
_cell.length_c   1.000
_cell.angle_alpha   90.00
_cell.angle_beta   90.00
_cell.angle_gamma   90.00
#
_symmetry.space_group_name_H-M   'P 1'
#
loop_
_entity.id
_entity.type
_entity.pdbx_description
1 polymer ?
#
loop_
_entity_poly.entity_id
_entity_poly.type
_entity_poly.pdbx_seq_one_letter_code
_entity_poly.pdbx_strand_id
1 'polypeptide(L)'
;MSDEHNALEQDTMVEELVSYLDGELDTESNRRVERRLAQDADYRQRLRELQRSWDLLDHLPRADVDHSFTESTIAMVALQTSDDYQHVQRTDSRQRRLMMGSALACAILVFVATFSATRWWAGRQDRKLLRDLPVIENIDQYRYAESIEFLRLLEREGLFVEGGLDHEL
;
A
#
# COMPACT_ATOMS: atom_id res chain seq x y z
N MET A 1 54.63 3.59 -9.76
CA MET A 1 54.02 3.82 -11.09
C MET A 1 54.43 2.74 -12.09
N SER A 2 55.68 2.25 -12.10
CA SER A 2 56.09 1.09 -12.93
C SER A 2 55.51 -0.25 -12.45
N ASP A 3 55.35 -0.46 -11.14
CA ASP A 3 54.84 -1.72 -10.58
C ASP A 3 53.35 -1.96 -10.87
N GLU A 4 52.56 -0.88 -10.90
CA GLU A 4 51.11 -0.92 -11.17
C GLU A 4 50.82 -1.31 -12.62
N HIS A 5 51.63 -0.79 -13.55
CA HIS A 5 51.48 -1.11 -14.97
C HIS A 5 51.79 -2.58 -15.26
N ASN A 6 52.85 -3.13 -14.66
CA ASN A 6 53.22 -4.54 -14.80
C ASN A 6 52.13 -5.46 -14.21
N ALA A 7 51.53 -5.09 -13.08
CA ALA A 7 50.44 -5.88 -12.49
C ALA A 7 49.19 -5.94 -13.40
N LEU A 8 48.81 -4.82 -14.00
CA LEU A 8 47.68 -4.76 -14.95
C LEU A 8 47.97 -5.56 -16.23
N GLU A 9 49.21 -5.51 -16.73
CA GLU A 9 49.62 -6.32 -17.89
C GLU A 9 49.59 -7.83 -17.60
N GLN A 10 49.98 -8.23 -16.39
CA GLN A 10 49.88 -9.62 -15.96
C GLN A 10 48.44 -10.09 -15.79
N ASP A 11 47.57 -9.26 -15.23
CA ASP A 11 46.15 -9.60 -15.01
C ASP A 11 45.42 -9.76 -16.35
N THR A 12 45.61 -8.81 -17.28
CA THR A 12 45.06 -8.90 -18.64
C THR A 12 45.62 -10.09 -19.42
N MET A 13 46.89 -10.43 -19.24
CA MET A 13 47.49 -11.64 -19.80
C MET A 13 46.86 -12.92 -19.24
N VAL A 14 46.62 -12.98 -17.92
CA VAL A 14 45.98 -14.13 -17.28
C VAL A 14 44.53 -14.27 -17.75
N GLU A 15 43.79 -13.17 -17.81
CA GLU A 15 42.42 -13.14 -18.33
C GLU A 15 42.35 -13.66 -19.77
N GLU A 16 43.22 -13.18 -20.67
CA GLU A 16 43.25 -13.64 -22.07
C GLU A 16 43.57 -15.15 -22.17
N LEU A 17 44.49 -15.67 -21.34
CA LEU A 17 44.85 -17.09 -21.33
C LEU A 17 43.76 -17.98 -20.72
N VAL A 18 43.01 -17.50 -19.72
CA VAL A 18 41.88 -18.23 -19.14
C VAL A 18 40.75 -18.32 -20.15
N SER A 19 40.40 -17.20 -20.80
CA SER A 19 39.38 -17.17 -21.86
C SER A 19 39.77 -18.05 -23.08
N TYR A 20 41.07 -18.25 -23.30
CA TYR A 20 41.54 -19.22 -24.31
C TYR A 20 41.28 -20.67 -23.88
N LEU A 21 41.44 -20.98 -22.59
CA LEU A 21 41.27 -22.33 -22.05
C LEU A 21 39.81 -22.77 -21.94
N ASP A 22 38.90 -21.85 -21.59
CA ASP A 22 37.46 -22.13 -21.53
C ASP A 22 36.77 -22.04 -22.90
N GLY A 23 37.42 -21.42 -23.90
CA GLY A 23 36.93 -21.30 -25.26
C GLY A 23 36.03 -20.07 -25.50
N GLU A 24 36.01 -19.10 -24.58
CA GLU A 24 35.18 -17.89 -24.68
C GLU A 24 35.79 -16.82 -25.62
N LEU A 25 37.01 -17.02 -26.16
CA LEU A 25 37.61 -16.10 -27.14
C LEU A 25 36.96 -16.18 -28.52
N ASP A 26 36.76 -15.01 -29.13
CA ASP A 26 36.39 -14.90 -30.54
C ASP A 26 37.51 -15.41 -31.48
N THR A 27 37.17 -15.63 -32.75
CA THR A 27 38.10 -16.24 -33.72
C THR A 27 39.35 -15.38 -33.99
N GLU A 28 39.25 -14.05 -33.95
CA GLU A 28 40.40 -13.16 -34.15
C GLU A 28 41.33 -13.21 -32.92
N SER A 29 40.74 -13.12 -31.72
CA SER A 29 41.47 -13.23 -30.46
C SER A 29 42.17 -14.57 -30.29
N ASN A 30 41.51 -15.68 -30.64
CA ASN A 30 42.13 -17.02 -30.64
C ASN A 30 43.40 -17.06 -31.51
N ARG A 31 43.34 -16.56 -32.75
CA ARG A 31 44.51 -16.52 -33.65
C ARG A 31 45.65 -15.65 -33.11
N ARG A 32 45.32 -14.57 -32.39
CA ARG A 32 46.31 -13.69 -31.74
C ARG A 32 47.02 -14.42 -30.62
N VAL A 33 46.27 -15.09 -29.74
CA VAL A 33 46.80 -15.92 -28.65
C VAL A 33 47.70 -17.03 -29.19
N GLU A 34 47.25 -17.78 -30.21
CA GLU A 34 48.04 -18.84 -30.84
C GLU A 34 49.37 -18.33 -31.42
N ARG A 35 49.35 -17.18 -32.10
CA ARG A 35 50.57 -16.55 -32.63
C ARG A 35 51.52 -16.16 -31.51
N ARG A 36 50.99 -15.60 -30.41
CA ARG A 36 51.79 -15.21 -29.24
C ARG A 36 52.37 -16.43 -28.54
N LEU A 37 51.60 -17.51 -28.38
CA LEU A 37 52.07 -18.79 -27.87
C LEU A 37 53.20 -19.39 -28.72
N ALA A 38 53.23 -19.16 -30.03
CA ALA A 38 54.33 -19.62 -30.87
C ALA A 38 55.64 -18.84 -30.62
N GLN A 39 55.56 -17.56 -30.27
CA GLN A 39 56.70 -16.64 -30.22
C GLN A 39 57.24 -16.43 -28.79
N ASP A 40 56.38 -16.52 -27.78
CA ASP A 40 56.68 -16.13 -26.41
C ASP A 40 56.76 -17.35 -25.47
N ALA A 41 57.94 -17.55 -24.87
CA ALA A 41 58.19 -18.67 -23.97
C ALA A 41 57.53 -18.50 -22.59
N ASP A 42 57.45 -17.27 -22.08
CA ASP A 42 56.87 -16.95 -20.77
C ASP A 42 55.35 -17.07 -20.86
N TYR A 43 54.76 -16.63 -21.96
CA TYR A 43 53.34 -16.80 -22.26
C TYR A 43 52.93 -18.29 -22.33
N ARG A 44 53.74 -19.15 -22.96
CA ARG A 44 53.55 -20.60 -22.93
C ARG A 44 53.70 -21.20 -21.53
N GLN A 45 54.67 -20.74 -20.76
CA GLN A 45 54.84 -21.21 -19.39
C GLN A 45 53.61 -20.89 -18.56
N ARG A 46 53.08 -19.66 -18.68
CA ARG A 46 51.89 -19.26 -17.93
C ARG A 46 50.66 -20.09 -18.30
N LEU A 47 50.44 -20.38 -19.58
CA LEU A 47 49.38 -21.27 -20.02
C LEU A 47 49.49 -22.67 -19.38
N ARG A 48 50.70 -23.24 -19.33
CA ARG A 48 50.93 -24.56 -18.69
C ARG A 48 50.68 -24.55 -17.18
N GLU A 49 51.00 -23.46 -16.50
CA GLU A 49 50.71 -23.29 -15.06
C GLU A 49 49.20 -23.25 -14.79
N LEU A 50 48.45 -22.51 -15.62
CA LEU A 50 47.00 -22.46 -15.56
C LEU A 50 46.39 -23.84 -15.82
N GLN A 51 46.81 -24.53 -16.90
CA GLN A 51 46.35 -25.89 -17.22
C GLN A 51 46.60 -26.87 -16.08
N ARG A 52 47.81 -26.88 -15.49
CA ARG A 52 48.11 -27.74 -14.34
C ARG A 52 47.19 -27.44 -13.15
N SER A 53 46.85 -26.17 -12.92
CA SER A 53 45.96 -25.80 -11.82
C SER A 53 44.55 -26.34 -12.04
N TRP A 54 44.07 -26.32 -13.28
CA TRP A 54 42.81 -26.97 -13.68
C TRP A 54 42.87 -28.50 -13.54
N ASP A 55 43.94 -29.14 -13.99
CA ASP A 55 44.13 -30.59 -13.84
C ASP A 55 44.10 -31.03 -12.37
N LEU A 56 44.59 -30.19 -11.45
CA LEU A 56 44.52 -30.46 -10.01
C LEU A 56 43.09 -30.45 -9.46
N LEU A 57 42.15 -29.71 -10.08
CA LEU A 57 40.75 -29.69 -9.64
C LEU A 57 40.07 -31.05 -9.87
N ASP A 58 40.48 -31.80 -10.89
CA ASP A 58 39.98 -33.15 -11.16
C ASP A 58 40.37 -34.15 -10.06
N HIS A 59 41.42 -33.85 -9.30
CA HIS A 59 41.86 -34.65 -8.16
C HIS A 59 41.18 -34.27 -6.85
N LEU A 60 40.28 -33.28 -6.85
CA LEU A 60 39.57 -32.92 -5.62
C LEU A 60 38.64 -34.05 -5.17
N PRO A 61 38.65 -34.40 -3.87
CA PRO A 61 37.77 -35.42 -3.35
C PRO A 61 36.33 -34.98 -3.55
N ARG A 62 35.53 -35.82 -4.21
CA ARG A 62 34.09 -35.63 -4.25
C ARG A 62 33.52 -36.00 -2.89
N ALA A 63 32.80 -35.08 -2.28
CA ALA A 63 32.05 -35.38 -1.07
C ALA A 63 30.94 -36.38 -1.43
N ASP A 64 31.00 -37.58 -0.86
CA ASP A 64 29.89 -38.53 -0.90
C ASP A 64 28.88 -38.08 0.16
N VAL A 65 27.78 -37.48 -0.30
CA VAL A 65 26.76 -36.91 0.60
C VAL A 65 25.69 -37.96 0.87
N ASP A 66 25.46 -38.21 2.16
CA ASP A 66 24.38 -39.09 2.61
C ASP A 66 23.01 -38.42 2.45
N HIS A 67 21.95 -39.23 2.38
CA HIS A 67 20.56 -38.78 2.22
C HIS A 67 20.13 -37.78 3.33
N SER A 68 20.73 -37.90 4.51
CA SER A 68 20.53 -36.99 5.65
C SER A 68 20.90 -35.53 5.37
N PHE A 69 21.79 -35.24 4.42
CA PHE A 69 22.14 -33.87 4.03
C PHE A 69 20.98 -33.13 3.37
N THR A 70 20.26 -33.81 2.47
CA THR A 70 19.07 -33.26 1.81
C THR A 70 17.95 -33.05 2.83
N GLU A 71 17.74 -34.01 3.73
CA GLU A 71 16.76 -33.89 4.82
C GLU A 71 17.05 -32.69 5.73
N SER A 72 18.31 -32.51 6.14
CA SER A 72 18.75 -31.37 6.94
C SER A 72 18.51 -30.04 6.23
N THR A 73 18.78 -29.99 4.91
CA THR A 73 18.54 -28.78 4.10
C THR A 73 17.05 -28.45 4.02
N ILE A 74 16.20 -29.44 3.73
CA ILE A 74 14.74 -29.27 3.68
C ILE A 74 14.22 -28.84 5.06
N ALA A 75 14.74 -29.43 6.14
CA ALA A 75 14.39 -29.06 7.51
C ALA A 75 14.77 -27.61 7.82
N MET A 76 15.96 -27.15 7.41
CA MET A 76 16.40 -25.76 7.59
C MET A 76 15.48 -24.78 6.86
N VAL A 77 15.12 -25.05 5.61
CA VAL A 77 14.21 -24.22 4.81
C VAL A 77 12.81 -24.18 5.44
N ALA A 78 12.31 -25.33 5.92
CA ALA A 78 11.02 -25.42 6.60
C ALA A 78 11.00 -24.59 7.91
N LEU A 79 12.08 -24.66 8.69
CA LEU A 79 12.23 -23.86 9.92
C LEU A 79 12.22 -22.35 9.62
N GLN A 80 13.02 -21.90 8.65
CA GLN A 80 13.08 -20.49 8.27
C GLN A 80 11.72 -19.97 7.78
N THR A 81 11.02 -20.77 6.99
CA THR A 81 9.66 -20.43 6.53
C THR A 81 8.69 -20.29 7.70
N SER A 82 8.77 -21.17 8.70
CA SER A 82 7.89 -21.12 9.87
C SER A 82 8.14 -19.91 10.78
N ASP A 83 9.39 -19.45 10.91
CA ASP A 83 9.73 -18.24 11.67
C ASP A 83 9.18 -16.97 10.99
N ASP A 84 9.25 -16.88 9.67
CA ASP A 84 8.69 -15.76 8.90
C ASP A 84 7.16 -15.65 9.09
N TYR A 85 6.44 -16.77 9.13
CA TYR A 85 5.00 -16.78 9.43
C TYR A 85 4.66 -16.33 10.86
N GLN A 86 5.52 -16.61 11.85
CA GLN A 86 5.29 -16.16 13.22
C GLN A 86 5.55 -14.66 13.39
N HIS A 87 6.53 -14.10 12.67
CA HIS A 87 6.83 -12.67 12.72
C HIS A 87 5.78 -11.79 12.03
N VAL A 88 5.19 -12.25 10.92
CA VAL A 88 4.13 -11.50 10.20
C VAL A 88 2.80 -11.47 10.98
N GLN A 89 2.43 -12.55 11.68
CA GLN A 89 1.15 -12.59 12.42
C GLN A 89 1.10 -11.67 13.65
N ARG A 90 2.24 -11.39 14.30
CA ARG A 90 2.28 -10.60 15.53
C ARG A 90 2.21 -9.08 15.30
N THR A 91 2.62 -8.58 14.14
CA THR A 91 2.64 -7.14 13.84
C THR A 91 1.37 -6.65 13.14
N ASP A 92 0.75 -7.48 12.29
CA ASP A 92 -0.38 -7.06 11.47
C ASP A 92 -1.71 -6.95 12.26
N SER A 93 -1.93 -7.85 13.23
CA SER A 93 -3.22 -7.93 13.94
C SER A 93 -3.51 -6.73 14.85
N ARG A 94 -2.49 -6.05 15.39
CA ARG A 94 -2.67 -4.93 16.33
C ARG A 94 -2.96 -3.62 15.60
N GLN A 95 -2.27 -3.37 14.49
CA GLN A 95 -2.46 -2.16 13.68
C GLN A 95 -3.80 -2.19 12.93
N ARG A 96 -4.19 -3.36 12.40
CA ARG A 96 -5.48 -3.54 11.72
C ARG A 96 -6.67 -3.44 12.68
N ARG A 97 -6.56 -3.92 13.93
CA ARG A 97 -7.58 -3.71 14.98
C ARG A 97 -7.70 -2.24 15.40
N LEU A 98 -6.59 -1.51 15.47
CA LEU A 98 -6.59 -0.07 15.77
C LEU A 98 -7.19 0.75 14.63
N MET A 99 -6.89 0.43 13.37
CA MET A 99 -7.54 1.07 12.20
C MET A 99 -9.04 0.76 12.11
N MET A 100 -9.46 -0.47 12.40
CA MET A 100 -10.90 -0.80 12.43
C MET A 100 -11.62 -0.09 13.58
N GLY A 101 -10.97 0.08 14.74
CA GLY A 101 -11.50 0.85 15.86
C GLY A 101 -11.66 2.34 15.53
N SER A 102 -10.68 2.95 14.84
CA SER A 102 -10.75 4.37 14.46
C SER A 102 -11.80 4.63 13.37
N ALA A 103 -11.98 3.71 12.43
CA ALA A 103 -13.01 3.82 11.40
C ALA A 103 -14.43 3.81 12.01
N LEU A 104 -14.69 2.93 12.98
CA LEU A 104 -15.98 2.88 13.69
C LEU A 104 -16.23 4.15 14.51
N ALA A 105 -15.19 4.67 15.18
CA ALA A 105 -15.30 5.91 15.96
C ALA A 105 -15.63 7.11 15.06
N CYS A 106 -15.00 7.23 13.89
CA CYS A 106 -15.33 8.28 12.92
C CYS A 106 -16.78 8.17 12.42
N ALA A 107 -17.27 6.97 12.13
CA ALA A 107 -18.65 6.77 11.68
C ALA A 107 -19.67 7.20 12.76
N ILE A 108 -19.40 6.88 14.03
CA ILE A 108 -20.25 7.29 15.16
C ILE A 108 -20.23 8.83 15.31
N LEU A 109 -19.07 9.46 15.20
CA LEU A 109 -18.96 10.92 15.31
C LEU A 109 -19.75 11.65 14.21
N VAL A 110 -19.69 11.16 12.97
CA VAL A 110 -20.48 11.72 11.86
C VAL A 110 -21.97 11.56 12.13
N PHE A 111 -22.40 10.37 12.56
CA PHE A 111 -23.81 10.10 12.87
C PHE A 111 -24.35 11.02 13.98
N VAL A 112 -23.60 11.19 15.07
CA VAL A 112 -23.98 12.08 16.19
C VAL A 112 -24.02 13.54 15.76
N ALA A 113 -23.07 13.99 14.94
CA ALA A 113 -23.03 15.35 14.44
C ALA A 113 -24.22 15.64 13.52
N THR A 114 -24.54 14.73 12.59
CA THR A 114 -25.71 14.84 11.70
C THR A 114 -27.00 14.87 12.50
N PHE A 115 -27.19 13.93 13.44
CA PHE A 115 -28.40 13.86 14.26
C PHE A 115 -28.61 15.13 15.11
N SER A 116 -27.53 15.64 15.71
CA SER A 116 -27.57 16.85 16.52
C SER A 116 -27.91 18.09 15.69
N ALA A 117 -27.30 18.22 14.51
CA ALA A 117 -27.60 19.32 13.59
C ALA A 117 -29.05 19.31 13.12
N THR A 118 -29.58 18.13 12.74
CA THR A 118 -30.98 17.98 12.33
C THR A 118 -31.95 18.36 13.44
N ARG A 119 -31.71 17.90 14.68
CA ARG A 119 -32.56 18.22 15.83
C ARG A 119 -32.55 19.71 16.15
N TRP A 120 -31.40 20.39 16.01
CA TRP A 120 -31.30 21.84 16.25
C TRP A 120 -32.01 22.66 15.17
N TRP A 121 -32.04 22.17 13.93
CA TRP A 121 -32.70 22.86 12.82
C TRP A 121 -34.22 22.65 12.80
N ALA A 122 -34.70 21.44 13.11
CA ALA A 122 -36.13 21.10 13.14
C ALA A 122 -36.93 21.98 14.11
N GLY A 123 -36.40 22.27 15.30
CA GLY A 123 -37.08 23.13 16.28
C GLY A 123 -37.31 24.57 15.81
N ARG A 124 -36.63 25.04 14.76
CA ARG A 124 -36.86 26.36 14.17
C ARG A 124 -38.04 26.37 13.18
N GLN A 125 -38.36 25.23 12.57
CA GLN A 125 -39.48 25.05 11.66
C GLN A 125 -40.79 24.83 12.44
N ASP A 126 -40.74 24.06 13.52
CA ASP A 126 -41.88 23.80 14.41
C ASP A 126 -42.42 25.10 15.02
N ARG A 127 -41.54 26.05 15.37
CA ARG A 127 -41.96 27.37 15.90
C ARG A 127 -42.72 28.21 14.88
N LYS A 128 -42.48 28.04 13.58
CA LYS A 128 -43.30 28.72 12.54
C LYS A 128 -44.67 28.08 12.46
N LEU A 129 -44.74 26.76 12.46
CA LEU A 129 -46.00 26.02 12.39
C LEU A 129 -46.90 26.29 13.61
N LEU A 130 -46.32 26.37 14.81
CA LEU A 130 -47.05 26.70 16.04
C LEU A 130 -47.54 28.15 16.07
N ARG A 131 -46.76 29.09 15.52
CA ARG A 131 -47.16 30.50 15.42
C ARG A 131 -48.27 30.70 14.39
N ASP A 132 -48.23 29.94 13.30
CA ASP A 132 -49.17 30.05 12.20
C ASP A 132 -50.40 29.12 12.43
N LEU A 133 -50.40 28.32 13.51
CA LEU A 133 -51.46 27.40 13.91
C LEU A 133 -52.85 28.06 14.02
N PRO A 134 -53.02 29.25 14.66
CA PRO A 134 -54.33 29.88 14.79
C PRO A 134 -54.96 30.27 13.44
N VAL A 135 -54.10 30.55 12.46
CA VAL A 135 -54.51 30.90 11.08
C VAL A 135 -54.90 29.65 10.29
N ILE A 136 -54.18 28.55 10.49
CA ILE A 136 -54.45 27.26 9.83
C ILE A 136 -55.73 26.63 10.39
N GLU A 137 -55.94 26.69 11.70
CA GLU A 137 -57.12 26.12 12.37
C GLU A 137 -58.42 26.83 11.93
N ASN A 138 -58.38 28.15 11.75
CA ASN A 138 -59.54 28.94 11.37
C ASN A 138 -59.57 29.29 9.87
N ILE A 139 -58.87 28.51 9.02
CA ILE A 139 -58.72 28.83 7.60
C ILE A 139 -60.07 28.90 6.86
N ASP A 140 -61.04 28.07 7.26
CA ASP A 140 -62.38 28.08 6.68
C ASP A 140 -63.12 29.38 6.99
N GLN A 141 -62.95 29.93 8.19
CA GLN A 141 -63.58 31.19 8.59
C GLN A 141 -63.00 32.37 7.81
N TYR A 142 -61.69 32.39 7.61
CA TYR A 142 -61.02 33.41 6.80
C TYR A 142 -61.36 33.32 5.32
N ARG A 143 -61.78 32.15 4.82
CA ARG A 143 -62.17 31.97 3.41
C ARG A 143 -63.45 32.70 3.03
N TYR A 144 -64.34 32.93 4.00
CA TYR A 144 -65.58 33.69 3.80
C TYR A 144 -65.38 35.20 3.87
N ALA A 145 -64.21 35.66 4.35
CA ALA A 145 -63.86 37.06 4.29
C ALA A 145 -63.45 37.43 2.86
N GLU A 146 -64.29 38.19 2.17
CA GLU A 146 -64.06 38.57 0.76
C GLU A 146 -62.76 39.38 0.56
N SER A 147 -62.27 40.08 1.60
CA SER A 147 -61.00 40.80 1.56
C SER A 147 -60.40 41.08 2.95
N ILE A 148 -59.09 41.36 2.97
CA ILE A 148 -58.38 41.82 4.19
C ILE A 148 -58.91 43.17 4.67
N GLU A 149 -59.37 44.02 3.75
CA GLU A 149 -59.93 45.34 4.07
C GLU A 149 -61.26 45.23 4.83
N PHE A 150 -62.09 44.24 4.47
CA PHE A 150 -63.30 43.89 5.21
C PHE A 150 -63.01 43.45 6.65
N LEU A 151 -62.00 42.60 6.87
CA LEU A 151 -61.60 42.17 8.21
C LEU A 151 -61.10 43.34 9.07
N ARG A 152 -60.32 44.27 8.48
CA ARG A 152 -59.87 45.48 9.17
C ARG A 152 -61.03 46.42 9.52
N LEU A 153 -62.05 46.49 8.67
CA LEU A 153 -63.26 47.28 8.95
C LEU A 153 -64.06 46.66 10.11
N LEU A 154 -64.16 45.33 10.15
CA LEU A 154 -64.80 44.58 11.23
C LEU A 154 -64.08 44.78 12.58
N GLU A 155 -62.74 44.84 12.56
CA GLU A 155 -61.90 45.15 13.72
C GLU A 155 -62.16 46.55 14.24
N ARG A 156 -62.23 47.52 13.32
CA ARG A 156 -62.44 48.94 13.65
C ARG A 156 -63.80 49.19 14.30
N GLU A 157 -64.81 48.42 13.93
CA GLU A 157 -66.15 48.46 14.55
C GLU A 157 -66.25 47.57 15.80
N GLY A 158 -65.17 46.91 16.22
CA GLY A 158 -65.11 46.13 17.46
C GLY A 158 -65.97 44.86 17.44
N LEU A 159 -66.28 44.33 16.27
CA LEU A 159 -67.23 43.22 16.09
C LEU A 159 -66.59 41.82 16.18
N PHE A 160 -65.31 41.74 16.52
CA PHE A 160 -64.69 40.46 16.89
C PHE A 160 -65.07 40.13 18.33
N VAL A 161 -65.93 39.14 18.51
CA VAL A 161 -66.27 38.59 19.82
C VAL A 161 -65.13 37.65 20.22
N GLU A 162 -64.38 37.98 21.27
CA GLU A 162 -63.50 37.02 21.96
C GLU A 162 -64.36 35.97 22.66
N GLY A 163 -64.81 34.98 21.91
CA GLY A 163 -65.59 33.85 22.38
C GLY A 163 -65.24 32.65 21.55
N GLY A 164 -64.14 31.97 21.92
CA GLY A 164 -63.83 30.65 21.40
C GLY A 164 -65.02 29.72 21.64
N LEU A 165 -65.41 28.99 20.60
CA LEU A 165 -66.54 28.08 20.63
C LEU A 165 -66.31 27.01 21.70
N ASP A 166 -67.05 27.12 22.79
CA ASP A 166 -67.26 26.09 23.78
C ASP A 166 -67.95 24.90 23.09
N HIS A 167 -67.17 23.94 22.60
CA HIS A 167 -67.72 22.66 22.16
C HIS A 167 -67.79 21.69 23.36
N GLU A 168 -68.98 21.62 23.96
CA GLU A 168 -69.43 20.47 24.73
C GLU A 168 -69.52 19.21 23.83
N LEU A 169 -69.00 18.10 24.38
CA LEU A 169 -69.26 16.67 24.14
C LEU A 169 -69.29 16.13 22.69
#